data_AF-A0A752IAG7-F1
#
_entry.id   AF-A0A752IAG7-F1
#
_cell.length_a   1.000
_cell.length_b   1.000
_cell.length_c   1.000
_cell.angle_alpha   90.00
_cell.angle_beta   90.00
_cell.angle_gamma   90.00
#
_symmetry.space_group_name_H-M   'P 1'
#
loop_
_entity.id
_entity.type
_entity.pdbx_description
1 polymer ?
#
loop_
_entity_poly.entity_id
_entity_poly.type
_entity_poly.pdbx_seq_one_letter_code
_entity_poly.pdbx_strand_id
1 'polypeptide(L)'
;MKEIVKQDGFNESEKYLADLCSKTFLSLWSYPNVYTDEGKKSDNSDGKELCDLLVVFNQHVIIFSDKDIGFKDTGNIEVDWGRWVKRAVLKSANQLYGAENWIRERSNRIYLDPKCKHKFPLNFPSTEVIKIHRIAVAKNATKRFSSIVQGSGSLIINPLITGDEHLKNPFMIGIPVPNKPYIHIFDDVALDVILNELDTISDFIDYLEKKEEFITSGKLISAAGEEDLLGHYLMSAKKDLAPGFYIEHDHKAVILEGQYESLIKLPQYHLGKAYDRISYFWDDFIEHFSRHALGGTLLYENKHPLSDATLGLQVMASEKRVARRVLSSSILEKITKTPPQKKAVRVMVSPTNPNHGYVWLILPIPPQAQSYEDYRHYRKKYLYIYCTSVKLLYPDLNIIIGVATEPRDGGGGEDMIYLDTNGWEASDFEQAEQDRKTYGVLLPENVQQFSGVEYQYPINDDKKLNSEKKSRTAIIAKKKKKSQKKARKLNRKRK
;
A
#
# COMPACT_ATOMS: atom_id res chain seq x y z
N MET A 1 -7.56 14.84 -21.59
CA MET A 1 -7.07 15.73 -20.50
C MET A 1 -5.71 16.28 -20.91
N LYS A 2 -5.17 17.33 -20.26
CA LYS A 2 -3.78 17.74 -20.50
C LYS A 2 -2.84 16.80 -19.73
N GLU A 3 -1.64 16.60 -20.27
CA GLU A 3 -0.57 15.87 -19.59
C GLU A 3 -0.22 16.54 -18.25
N ILE A 4 0.01 15.72 -17.23
CA ILE A 4 0.45 16.13 -15.90
C ILE A 4 1.91 15.70 -15.73
N VAL A 5 2.79 16.69 -15.67
CA VAL A 5 4.21 16.49 -15.41
C VAL A 5 4.48 16.73 -13.93
N LYS A 6 5.15 15.75 -13.29
CA LYS A 6 5.53 15.80 -11.87
C LYS A 6 7.01 16.16 -11.74
N GLN A 7 7.38 16.60 -10.54
CA GLN A 7 8.80 16.68 -10.17
C GLN A 7 9.31 15.29 -9.80
N ASP A 8 10.62 15.09 -9.94
CA ASP A 8 11.30 13.83 -9.63
C ASP A 8 12.06 13.85 -8.29
N GLY A 9 12.08 14.99 -7.59
CA GLY A 9 12.99 15.27 -6.47
C GLY A 9 14.23 16.05 -6.92
N PHE A 10 14.67 17.05 -6.13
CA PHE A 10 15.80 17.91 -6.52
C PHE A 10 17.16 17.36 -6.11
N ASN A 11 17.20 16.59 -5.03
CA ASN A 11 18.41 15.93 -4.54
C ASN A 11 18.22 14.41 -4.45
N GLU A 12 19.30 13.68 -4.21
CA GLU A 12 19.27 12.21 -4.15
C GLU A 12 18.38 11.68 -3.03
N SER A 13 18.29 12.41 -1.90
CA SER A 13 17.45 12.05 -0.77
C SER A 13 15.96 12.15 -1.10
N GLU A 14 15.55 13.24 -1.76
CA GLU A 14 14.19 13.48 -2.23
C GLU A 14 13.79 12.51 -3.35
N LYS A 15 14.68 12.24 -4.31
CA LYS A 15 14.45 11.23 -5.37
C LYS A 15 14.24 9.84 -4.78
N TYR A 16 15.04 9.48 -3.78
CA TYR A 16 14.89 8.20 -3.09
C TYR A 16 13.55 8.09 -2.36
N LEU A 17 13.14 9.15 -1.66
CA LEU A 17 11.82 9.22 -1.02
C LEU A 17 10.69 9.12 -2.07
N ALA A 18 10.82 9.81 -3.20
CA ALA A 18 9.86 9.77 -4.29
C ALA A 18 9.72 8.36 -4.89
N ASP A 19 10.82 7.66 -5.12
CA ASP A 19 10.82 6.27 -5.62
C ASP A 19 10.11 5.32 -4.64
N LEU A 20 10.48 5.36 -3.35
CA LEU A 20 9.83 4.53 -2.32
C LEU A 20 8.31 4.82 -2.20
N CYS A 21 7.95 6.10 -2.20
CA CYS A 21 6.55 6.52 -2.12
C CYS A 21 5.77 6.13 -3.38
N SER A 22 6.37 6.23 -4.57
CA SER A 22 5.72 5.81 -5.81
C SER A 22 5.43 4.31 -5.82
N LYS A 23 6.32 3.48 -5.26
CA LYS A 23 6.11 2.03 -5.13
C LYS A 23 5.00 1.69 -4.14
N THR A 24 4.91 2.43 -3.03
CA THR A 24 3.96 2.15 -1.93
C THR A 24 2.58 2.73 -2.19
N PHE A 25 2.53 3.98 -2.64
CA PHE A 25 1.30 4.76 -2.79
C PHE A 25 0.83 4.86 -4.25
N LEU A 26 1.59 4.27 -5.18
CA LEU A 26 1.38 4.35 -6.62
C LEU A 26 1.59 5.78 -7.16
N SER A 27 1.97 5.85 -8.43
CA SER A 27 2.37 7.09 -9.07
C SER A 27 1.25 8.11 -9.06
N LEU A 28 -0.01 7.70 -9.28
CA LEU A 28 -1.15 8.62 -9.39
C LEU A 28 -1.33 9.52 -8.17
N TRP A 29 -1.06 9.03 -6.96
CA TRP A 29 -1.32 9.77 -5.71
C TRP A 29 -0.07 10.39 -5.08
N SER A 30 1.13 10.06 -5.57
CA SER A 30 2.40 10.59 -5.07
C SER A 30 2.88 11.79 -5.88
N TYR A 31 3.22 12.88 -5.18
CA TYR A 31 3.67 14.13 -5.79
C TYR A 31 4.87 14.71 -5.02
N PRO A 32 6.09 14.55 -5.56
CA PRO A 32 7.28 15.21 -5.02
C PRO A 32 7.22 16.74 -5.20
N ASN A 33 7.80 17.46 -4.25
CA ASN A 33 8.03 18.91 -4.23
C ASN A 33 6.85 19.75 -4.75
N VAL A 34 5.79 19.84 -3.96
CA VAL A 34 4.62 20.68 -4.29
C VAL A 34 4.81 22.11 -3.75
N TYR A 35 4.24 23.09 -4.45
CA TYR A 35 4.45 24.51 -4.18
C TYR A 35 3.17 25.25 -3.80
N THR A 36 3.34 26.34 -3.07
CA THR A 36 2.31 27.34 -2.79
C THR A 36 2.68 28.65 -3.47
N ASP A 37 1.70 29.49 -3.76
CA ASP A 37 1.94 30.87 -4.18
C ASP A 37 2.20 31.82 -2.98
N GLU A 38 2.53 31.28 -1.80
CA GLU A 38 2.87 32.07 -0.61
C GLU A 38 4.06 32.99 -0.87
N GLY A 39 3.90 34.29 -0.61
CA GLY A 39 4.99 35.26 -0.73
C GLY A 39 5.41 35.58 -2.17
N LYS A 40 4.73 35.02 -3.18
CA LYS A 40 4.99 35.32 -4.60
C LYS A 40 4.61 36.77 -4.90
N LYS A 41 5.58 37.56 -5.39
CA LYS A 41 5.42 39.02 -5.63
C LYS A 41 5.12 39.36 -7.09
N SER A 42 5.57 38.51 -8.01
CA SER A 42 5.36 38.67 -9.45
C SER A 42 5.43 37.32 -10.16
N ASP A 43 5.07 37.28 -11.45
CA ASP A 43 5.13 36.06 -12.26
C ASP A 43 6.53 35.46 -12.40
N ASN A 44 7.57 36.28 -12.18
CA ASN A 44 8.97 35.86 -12.26
C ASN A 44 9.51 35.32 -10.92
N SER A 45 8.88 35.64 -9.79
CA SER A 45 9.26 35.08 -8.49
C SER A 45 8.75 33.66 -8.32
N ASP A 46 9.52 32.82 -7.62
CA ASP A 46 9.09 31.48 -7.26
C ASP A 46 8.14 31.52 -6.05
N GLY A 47 7.17 30.62 -6.08
CA GLY A 47 6.38 30.24 -4.93
C GLY A 47 7.22 29.47 -3.92
N LYS A 48 6.66 29.30 -2.72
CA LYS A 48 7.32 28.60 -1.63
C LYS A 48 6.93 27.12 -1.66
N GLU A 49 7.93 26.26 -1.58
CA GLU A 49 7.71 24.81 -1.43
C GLU A 49 6.89 24.51 -0.16
N LEU A 50 5.86 23.69 -0.33
CA LEU A 50 4.96 23.27 0.73
C LEU A 50 5.56 22.11 1.53
N CYS A 51 6.06 21.09 0.84
CA CYS A 51 6.66 19.89 1.42
C CYS A 51 7.43 19.08 0.37
N ASP A 52 8.34 18.23 0.86
CA ASP A 52 9.24 17.43 0.03
C ASP A 52 8.46 16.34 -0.77
N LEU A 53 7.41 15.76 -0.18
CA LEU A 53 6.48 14.88 -0.90
C LEU A 53 5.06 14.95 -0.30
N LEU A 54 4.06 15.00 -1.18
CA LEU A 54 2.63 15.00 -0.83
C LEU A 54 1.93 13.78 -1.42
N VAL A 55 1.14 13.10 -0.58
CA VAL A 55 0.19 12.06 -1.00
C VAL A 55 -1.22 12.50 -0.67
N VAL A 56 -2.14 12.44 -1.63
CA VAL A 56 -3.57 12.74 -1.43
C VAL A 56 -4.39 11.54 -1.87
N PHE A 57 -5.01 10.84 -0.93
CA PHE A 57 -5.75 9.61 -1.17
C PHE A 57 -7.03 9.52 -0.33
N ASN A 58 -8.18 9.55 -0.99
CA ASN A 58 -9.50 9.60 -0.34
C ASN A 58 -9.53 10.75 0.71
N GLN A 59 -9.89 10.45 1.95
CA GLN A 59 -9.88 11.40 3.07
C GLN A 59 -8.49 11.64 3.67
N HIS A 60 -7.46 10.89 3.25
CA HIS A 60 -6.13 10.93 3.85
C HIS A 60 -5.18 11.79 3.03
N VAL A 61 -4.43 12.65 3.72
CA VAL A 61 -3.35 13.46 3.14
C VAL A 61 -2.08 13.20 3.92
N ILE A 62 -1.04 12.71 3.25
CA ILE A 62 0.25 12.40 3.88
C ILE A 62 1.26 13.45 3.44
N ILE A 63 1.86 14.13 4.40
CA ILE A 63 2.85 15.18 4.19
C ILE A 63 4.19 14.65 4.68
N PHE A 64 5.14 14.49 3.77
CA PHE A 64 6.51 14.16 4.11
C PHE A 64 7.37 15.42 4.13
N SER A 65 8.18 15.56 5.17
CA SER A 65 9.35 16.43 5.10
C SER A 65 10.64 15.66 5.33
N ASP A 66 11.49 15.67 4.31
CA ASP A 66 12.77 15.00 4.26
C ASP A 66 13.90 15.92 4.72
N LYS A 67 14.76 15.41 5.60
CA LYS A 67 15.87 16.15 6.19
C LYS A 67 17.12 15.30 6.19
N ASP A 68 17.90 15.47 5.11
CA ASP A 68 19.26 14.96 5.00
C ASP A 68 20.24 15.87 5.77
N ILE A 69 20.35 15.65 7.08
CA ILE A 69 21.21 16.42 7.98
C ILE A 69 22.34 15.55 8.48
N GLY A 70 23.58 15.80 8.03
CA GLY A 70 24.74 15.08 8.53
C GLY A 70 24.92 15.18 10.05
N PHE A 71 25.17 14.05 10.70
CA PHE A 71 25.49 13.97 12.12
C PHE A 71 26.99 14.19 12.34
N LYS A 72 27.35 15.18 13.16
CA LYS A 72 28.76 15.49 13.46
C LYS A 72 29.28 14.59 14.58
N ASP A 73 30.57 14.29 14.55
CA ASP A 73 31.27 13.59 15.64
C ASP A 73 32.42 14.45 16.14
N THR A 74 32.09 15.48 16.92
CA THR A 74 33.05 16.43 17.50
C THR A 74 33.61 15.95 18.84
N GLY A 75 33.20 14.76 19.29
CA GLY A 75 33.54 14.21 20.61
C GLY A 75 32.61 14.66 21.74
N ASN A 76 31.63 15.54 21.47
CA ASN A 76 30.59 15.92 22.43
C ASN A 76 29.20 15.53 21.89
N ILE A 77 28.71 14.37 22.35
CA ILE A 77 27.47 13.80 21.85
C ILE A 77 26.25 14.68 22.11
N GLU A 78 26.18 15.37 23.26
CA GLU A 78 25.05 16.23 23.59
C GLU A 78 24.96 17.43 22.65
N VAL A 79 26.10 18.05 22.34
CA VAL A 79 26.17 19.18 21.40
C VAL A 79 25.85 18.73 19.97
N ASP A 80 26.42 17.61 19.54
CA ASP A 80 26.21 17.09 18.18
C ASP A 80 24.76 16.63 17.97
N TRP A 81 24.21 15.91 18.94
CA TRP A 81 22.81 15.53 18.97
C TRP A 81 21.89 16.75 19.01
N GLY A 82 22.11 17.69 19.92
CA GLY A 82 21.28 18.89 20.06
C GLY A 82 21.22 19.71 18.76
N ARG A 83 22.34 19.81 18.03
CA ARG A 83 22.39 20.44 16.70
C ARG A 83 21.64 19.64 15.64
N TRP A 84 21.79 18.32 15.65
CA TRP A 84 21.13 17.44 14.70
C TRP A 84 19.62 17.41 14.91
N VAL A 85 19.14 17.09 16.12
CA VAL A 85 17.70 16.95 16.44
C VAL A 85 16.93 18.25 16.25
N LYS A 86 17.55 19.40 16.54
CA LYS A 86 16.95 20.72 16.28
C LYS A 86 16.67 20.94 14.79
N ARG A 87 17.57 20.47 13.91
CA ARG A 87 17.49 20.66 12.45
C ARG A 87 16.67 19.58 11.76
N ALA A 88 16.86 18.32 12.13
CA ALA A 88 16.25 17.17 11.48
C ALA A 88 14.82 16.91 11.98
N VAL A 89 14.55 17.11 13.27
CA VAL A 89 13.26 16.79 13.89
C VAL A 89 12.45 18.05 14.21
N LEU A 90 12.95 18.93 15.09
CA LEU A 90 12.15 20.07 15.59
C LEU A 90 11.82 21.10 14.50
N LYS A 91 12.76 21.39 13.59
CA LYS A 91 12.49 22.27 12.44
C LYS A 91 11.52 21.62 11.45
N SER A 92 11.67 20.33 11.19
CA SER A 92 10.77 19.56 10.31
C SER A 92 9.33 19.59 10.82
N ALA A 93 9.15 19.36 12.14
CA ALA A 93 7.84 19.44 12.78
C ALA A 93 7.11 20.76 12.52
N ASN A 94 7.80 21.90 12.65
CA ASN A 94 7.23 23.21 12.39
C ASN A 94 6.84 23.41 10.91
N GLN A 95 7.64 22.88 9.98
CA GLN A 95 7.33 22.93 8.54
C GLN A 95 6.07 22.10 8.22
N LEU A 96 5.95 20.91 8.81
CA LEU A 96 4.79 20.04 8.66
C LEU A 96 3.49 20.68 9.14
N TYR A 97 3.49 21.36 10.29
CA TYR A 97 2.30 22.10 10.74
C TYR A 97 1.96 23.29 9.84
N GLY A 98 2.98 23.98 9.32
CA GLY A 98 2.77 25.04 8.32
C GLY A 98 2.10 24.50 7.05
N ALA A 99 2.57 23.35 6.56
CA ALA A 99 2.00 22.68 5.40
C ALA A 99 0.56 22.20 5.64
N GLU A 100 0.30 21.58 6.79
CA GLU A 100 -1.05 21.18 7.20
C GLU A 100 -2.01 22.38 7.22
N ASN A 101 -1.62 23.49 7.86
CA ASN A 101 -2.48 24.67 7.92
C ASN A 101 -2.78 25.20 6.52
N TRP A 102 -1.79 25.24 5.62
CA TRP A 102 -1.99 25.64 4.23
C TRP A 102 -2.96 24.72 3.50
N ILE A 103 -2.83 23.40 3.65
CA ILE A 103 -3.73 22.42 3.03
C ILE A 103 -5.17 22.62 3.52
N ARG A 104 -5.37 22.83 4.83
CA ARG A 104 -6.71 23.01 5.40
C ARG A 104 -7.38 24.31 4.94
N GLU A 105 -6.63 25.40 4.85
CA GLU A 105 -7.20 26.73 4.57
C GLU A 105 -7.18 27.11 3.08
N ARG A 106 -6.22 26.58 2.31
CA ARG A 106 -5.82 27.12 1.00
C ARG A 106 -5.41 26.01 0.01
N SER A 107 -6.01 24.83 0.10
CA SER A 107 -5.73 23.68 -0.80
C SER A 107 -5.82 24.02 -2.29
N ASN A 108 -6.68 24.96 -2.68
CA ASN A 108 -6.85 25.43 -4.05
C ASN A 108 -5.66 26.26 -4.61
N ARG A 109 -4.67 26.57 -3.76
CA ARG A 109 -3.46 27.35 -4.05
C ARG A 109 -2.20 26.48 -3.95
N ILE A 110 -2.31 25.21 -4.33
CA ILE A 110 -1.20 24.26 -4.40
C ILE A 110 -0.89 23.97 -5.87
N TYR A 111 0.40 23.87 -6.20
CA TYR A 111 0.92 23.81 -7.55
C TYR A 111 2.02 22.74 -7.68
N LEU A 112 2.26 22.29 -8.91
CA LEU A 112 3.27 21.29 -9.26
C LEU A 112 4.63 21.89 -9.63
N ASP A 113 4.72 23.22 -9.73
CA ASP A 113 5.93 23.90 -10.17
C ASP A 113 6.21 25.19 -9.36
N PRO A 114 7.50 25.60 -9.24
CA PRO A 114 7.88 26.81 -8.52
C PRO A 114 7.25 28.09 -9.07
N LYS A 115 6.94 28.14 -10.36
CA LYS A 115 6.29 29.31 -10.97
C LYS A 115 4.78 29.33 -10.74
N CYS A 116 4.22 28.36 -10.04
CA CYS A 116 2.79 28.24 -9.75
C CYS A 116 1.91 28.31 -11.02
N LYS A 117 2.35 27.69 -12.12
CA LYS A 117 1.62 27.69 -13.40
C LYS A 117 0.68 26.50 -13.55
N HIS A 118 1.06 25.37 -12.96
CA HIS A 118 0.35 24.10 -13.03
C HIS A 118 -0.25 23.81 -11.65
N LYS A 119 -1.58 23.92 -11.54
CA LYS A 119 -2.28 23.58 -10.30
C LYS A 119 -2.15 22.10 -9.96
N PHE A 120 -2.17 21.80 -8.67
CA PHE A 120 -2.28 20.44 -8.18
C PHE A 120 -3.55 19.76 -8.73
N PRO A 121 -3.46 18.52 -9.25
CA PRO A 121 -4.53 17.97 -10.10
C PRO A 121 -5.58 17.16 -9.34
N LEU A 122 -5.35 16.82 -8.07
CA LEU A 122 -6.31 16.08 -7.25
C LEU A 122 -7.08 17.02 -6.34
N ASN A 123 -8.35 16.69 -6.09
CA ASN A 123 -9.15 17.37 -5.09
C ASN A 123 -8.69 16.97 -3.69
N PHE A 124 -8.64 17.94 -2.79
CA PHE A 124 -8.44 17.68 -1.38
C PHE A 124 -9.79 17.36 -0.72
N PRO A 125 -9.82 16.46 0.27
CA PRO A 125 -11.01 16.24 1.08
C PRO A 125 -11.41 17.52 1.84
N SER A 126 -12.70 17.62 2.19
CA SER A 126 -13.21 18.76 2.96
C SER A 126 -12.59 18.79 4.36
N THR A 127 -12.60 19.97 5.00
CA THR A 127 -12.04 20.18 6.33
C THR A 127 -12.70 19.32 7.42
N GLU A 128 -13.93 18.85 7.18
CA GLU A 128 -14.70 18.02 8.11
C GLU A 128 -14.24 16.55 8.14
N VAL A 129 -13.73 16.04 7.01
CA VAL A 129 -13.37 14.62 6.86
C VAL A 129 -11.87 14.38 6.66
N ILE A 130 -11.10 15.43 6.34
CA ILE A 130 -9.67 15.32 6.08
C ILE A 130 -8.90 14.80 7.30
N LYS A 131 -8.14 13.72 7.07
CA LYS A 131 -7.16 13.18 7.99
C LYS A 131 -5.76 13.44 7.46
N ILE A 132 -5.01 14.28 8.15
CA ILE A 132 -3.64 14.62 7.76
C ILE A 132 -2.67 13.77 8.56
N HIS A 133 -1.72 13.13 7.89
CA HIS A 133 -0.62 12.36 8.44
C HIS A 133 0.68 13.12 8.21
N ARG A 134 1.38 13.49 9.27
CA ARG A 134 2.63 14.28 9.21
C ARG A 134 3.82 13.39 9.44
N ILE A 135 4.76 13.37 8.50
CA ILE A 135 5.92 12.49 8.53
C ILE A 135 7.20 13.29 8.38
N ALA A 136 8.03 13.28 9.42
CA ALA A 136 9.38 13.81 9.39
C ALA A 136 10.36 12.67 9.10
N VAL A 137 11.05 12.73 7.97
CA VAL A 137 12.15 11.81 7.65
C VAL A 137 13.46 12.46 8.09
N ALA A 138 14.09 11.90 9.12
CA ALA A 138 15.24 12.47 9.83
C ALA A 138 16.48 11.58 9.68
N LYS A 139 17.33 11.89 8.69
CA LYS A 139 18.41 11.01 8.23
C LYS A 139 19.77 11.27 8.90
N ASN A 140 20.65 10.28 8.82
CA ASN A 140 22.06 10.25 9.20
C ASN A 140 22.40 10.16 10.70
N ALA A 141 21.43 10.01 11.60
CA ALA A 141 21.73 9.69 13.01
C ALA A 141 22.13 8.21 13.19
N THR A 142 21.58 7.32 12.37
CA THR A 142 21.66 5.86 12.54
C THR A 142 23.09 5.34 12.60
N LYS A 143 23.95 5.77 11.68
CA LYS A 143 25.36 5.31 11.63
C LYS A 143 26.13 5.68 12.90
N ARG A 144 25.87 6.86 13.46
CA ARG A 144 26.50 7.25 14.72
C ARG A 144 25.92 6.42 15.86
N PHE A 145 24.61 6.24 15.92
CA PHE A 145 24.00 5.50 17.01
C PHE A 145 24.49 4.05 17.06
N SER A 146 24.51 3.35 15.92
CA SER A 146 25.00 1.96 15.81
C SER A 146 26.50 1.79 16.09
N SER A 147 27.29 2.87 16.11
CA SER A 147 28.69 2.82 16.58
C SER A 147 28.83 2.79 18.10
N ILE A 148 27.77 3.16 18.83
CA ILE A 148 27.76 3.31 20.30
C ILE A 148 26.96 2.17 20.94
N VAL A 149 25.92 1.67 20.27
CA VAL A 149 25.07 0.57 20.74
C VAL A 149 25.23 -0.68 19.89
N GLN A 150 24.90 -1.84 20.46
CA GLN A 150 24.62 -3.03 19.66
C GLN A 150 23.19 -2.88 19.14
N GLY A 151 22.98 -3.01 17.83
CA GLY A 151 21.63 -2.93 17.26
C GLY A 151 21.53 -2.32 15.87
N SER A 152 20.30 -2.06 15.43
CA SER A 152 20.01 -1.38 14.15
C SER A 152 20.56 0.05 14.10
N GLY A 153 20.61 0.71 15.26
CA GLY A 153 20.90 2.14 15.37
C GLY A 153 19.71 3.02 14.99
N SER A 154 18.49 2.48 14.91
CA SER A 154 17.27 3.28 14.75
C SER A 154 17.02 4.18 15.98
N LEU A 155 16.36 5.30 15.79
CA LEU A 155 15.96 6.21 16.85
C LEU A 155 14.96 5.52 17.80
N ILE A 156 15.23 5.65 19.10
CA ILE A 156 14.34 5.14 20.16
C ILE A 156 13.11 6.03 20.23
N ILE A 157 11.93 5.42 20.20
CA ILE A 157 10.67 6.11 20.41
C ILE A 157 10.39 6.15 21.91
N ASN A 158 10.26 7.35 22.47
CA ASN A 158 9.88 7.58 23.86
C ASN A 158 8.87 8.74 23.91
N PRO A 159 7.56 8.45 24.00
CA PRO A 159 6.51 9.47 24.03
C PRO A 159 6.61 10.48 25.19
N LEU A 160 7.38 10.17 26.25
CA LEU A 160 7.59 11.08 27.39
C LEU A 160 8.54 12.24 27.06
N ILE A 161 9.33 12.12 25.99
CA ILE A 161 10.23 13.19 25.53
C ILE A 161 9.41 14.19 24.73
N THR A 162 9.37 15.44 25.21
CA THR A 162 8.58 16.50 24.56
C THR A 162 9.35 17.81 24.46
N GLY A 163 9.12 18.58 23.40
CA GLY A 163 9.74 19.89 23.23
C GLY A 163 11.27 19.86 23.37
N ASP A 164 11.82 20.72 24.23
CA ASP A 164 13.26 20.86 24.45
C ASP A 164 13.92 19.66 25.14
N GLU A 165 13.15 18.72 25.71
CA GLU A 165 13.72 17.47 26.25
C GLU A 165 14.39 16.63 25.14
N HIS A 166 13.99 16.81 23.88
CA HIS A 166 14.71 16.22 22.75
C HIS A 166 16.18 16.64 22.72
N LEU A 167 16.55 17.85 23.18
CA LEU A 167 17.94 18.31 23.17
C LEU A 167 18.82 17.56 24.19
N LYS A 168 18.21 17.00 25.23
CA LYS A 168 18.90 16.38 26.37
C LYS A 168 18.96 14.86 26.31
N ASN A 169 18.23 14.25 25.38
CA ASN A 169 18.10 12.79 25.28
C ASN A 169 18.60 12.29 23.92
N PRO A 170 19.92 12.07 23.76
CA PRO A 170 20.50 11.59 22.51
C PRO A 170 19.82 10.33 21.97
N PHE A 171 19.55 10.33 20.65
CA PHE A 171 18.95 9.22 19.89
C PHE A 171 17.54 8.82 20.30
N MET A 172 16.87 9.63 21.12
CA MET A 172 15.49 9.40 21.51
C MET A 172 14.58 10.49 20.95
N ILE A 173 13.43 10.08 20.44
CA ILE A 173 12.40 10.94 19.86
C ILE A 173 11.05 10.69 20.53
N GLY A 174 10.26 11.75 20.71
CA GLY A 174 8.92 11.69 21.27
C GLY A 174 8.00 12.66 20.55
N ILE A 175 7.38 13.57 21.30
CA ILE A 175 6.41 14.56 20.78
C ILE A 175 7.13 15.90 20.56
N PRO A 176 7.48 16.29 19.30
CA PRO A 176 8.32 17.47 19.06
C PRO A 176 7.71 18.77 19.58
N VAL A 177 6.38 18.90 19.47
CA VAL A 177 5.65 20.09 19.91
C VAL A 177 4.45 19.63 20.75
N PRO A 178 4.44 19.88 22.07
CA PRO A 178 3.32 19.53 22.94
C PRO A 178 1.99 20.14 22.46
N ASN A 179 0.89 19.44 22.70
CA ASN A 179 -0.48 19.89 22.37
C ASN A 179 -0.74 20.18 20.88
N LYS A 180 0.11 19.67 19.99
CA LYS A 180 -0.12 19.67 18.54
C LYS A 180 -0.44 18.24 18.05
N PRO A 181 -1.11 18.10 16.89
CA PRO A 181 -1.34 16.80 16.27
C PRO A 181 -0.04 15.99 16.12
N TYR A 182 -0.13 14.66 16.24
CA TYR A 182 1.07 13.81 16.25
C TYR A 182 1.85 13.88 14.94
N ILE A 183 3.17 13.67 15.03
CA ILE A 183 4.10 13.58 13.90
C ILE A 183 4.84 12.26 14.00
N HIS A 184 4.78 11.47 12.91
CA HIS A 184 5.61 10.29 12.76
C HIS A 184 7.02 10.73 12.38
N ILE A 185 8.03 10.22 13.08
CA ILE A 185 9.43 10.49 12.79
C ILE A 185 10.06 9.18 12.36
N PHE A 186 10.59 9.12 11.16
CA PHE A 186 11.30 7.97 10.62
C PHE A 186 12.74 8.35 10.32
N ASP A 187 13.70 7.56 10.76
CA ASP A 187 15.07 7.64 10.28
C ASP A 187 15.26 6.80 9.00
N ASP A 188 16.51 6.64 8.58
CA ASP A 188 16.88 5.89 7.38
C ASP A 188 16.42 4.42 7.43
N VAL A 189 16.58 3.76 8.58
CA VAL A 189 16.24 2.34 8.75
C VAL A 189 14.72 2.18 8.81
N ALA A 190 14.07 3.01 9.63
CA ALA A 190 12.64 3.01 9.81
C ALA A 190 11.90 3.24 8.48
N LEU A 191 12.29 4.25 7.71
CA LEU A 191 11.62 4.60 6.45
C LEU A 191 11.61 3.40 5.49
N ASP A 192 12.78 2.78 5.29
CA ASP A 192 12.94 1.64 4.39
C ASP A 192 12.11 0.44 4.87
N VAL A 193 12.18 0.11 6.15
CA VAL A 193 11.43 -1.03 6.69
C VAL A 193 9.93 -0.82 6.57
N ILE A 194 9.42 0.34 7.00
CA ILE A 194 7.99 0.63 6.98
C ILE A 194 7.44 0.60 5.55
N LEU A 195 8.08 1.28 4.59
CA LEU A 195 7.57 1.35 3.21
C LEU A 195 7.71 0.02 2.44
N ASN A 196 8.66 -0.85 2.81
CA ASN A 196 8.78 -2.17 2.19
C ASN A 196 7.86 -3.24 2.80
N GLU A 197 7.46 -3.08 4.07
CA GLU A 197 6.53 -4.01 4.73
C GLU A 197 5.07 -3.60 4.57
N LEU A 198 4.79 -2.30 4.56
CA LEU A 198 3.46 -1.72 4.39
C LEU A 198 3.37 -1.06 3.01
N ASP A 199 3.69 -1.84 1.97
CA ASP A 199 3.83 -1.39 0.58
C ASP A 199 2.48 -1.18 -0.15
N THR A 200 1.41 -0.91 0.60
CA THR A 200 0.15 -0.35 0.08
C THR A 200 -0.29 0.82 0.94
N ILE A 201 -0.94 1.81 0.34
CA ILE A 201 -1.44 2.98 1.06
C ILE A 201 -2.37 2.63 2.24
N SER A 202 -3.20 1.60 2.10
CA SER A 202 -4.12 1.17 3.14
C SER A 202 -3.41 0.47 4.31
N ASP A 203 -2.40 -0.36 4.03
CA ASP A 203 -1.60 -0.99 5.09
C ASP A 203 -0.78 0.06 5.85
N PHE A 204 -0.21 1.03 5.14
CA PHE A 204 0.56 2.12 5.71
C PHE A 204 -0.30 3.04 6.59
N ILE A 205 -1.45 3.51 6.09
CA ILE A 205 -2.37 4.37 6.86
C ILE A 205 -2.90 3.66 8.11
N ASP A 206 -3.28 2.39 8.01
CA ASP A 206 -3.78 1.58 9.13
C ASP A 206 -2.73 1.50 10.26
N TYR A 207 -1.45 1.33 9.90
CA TYR A 207 -0.36 1.37 10.88
C TYR A 207 -0.18 2.76 11.50
N LEU A 208 -0.17 3.84 10.71
CA LEU A 208 -0.01 5.19 11.24
C LEU A 208 -1.11 5.55 12.23
N GLU A 209 -2.38 5.32 11.87
CA GLU A 209 -3.51 5.63 12.75
C GLU A 209 -3.43 4.85 14.07
N LYS A 210 -3.17 3.54 14.00
CA LYS A 210 -3.04 2.69 15.20
C LYS A 210 -1.82 3.05 16.03
N LYS A 211 -0.71 3.45 15.41
CA LYS A 211 0.48 3.93 16.11
C LYS A 211 0.19 5.24 16.83
N GLU A 212 -0.45 6.19 16.17
CA GLU A 212 -0.82 7.48 16.79
C GLU A 212 -1.77 7.24 17.97
N GLU A 213 -2.79 6.41 17.82
CA GLU A 213 -3.69 6.03 18.93
C GLU A 213 -2.93 5.35 20.08
N PHE A 214 -2.05 4.40 19.76
CA PHE A 214 -1.28 3.69 20.77
C PHE A 214 -0.37 4.61 21.59
N ILE A 215 0.30 5.55 20.93
CA ILE A 215 1.18 6.52 21.58
C ILE A 215 0.37 7.53 22.39
N THR A 216 -0.69 8.12 21.81
CA THR A 216 -1.50 9.15 22.46
C THR A 216 -2.34 8.62 23.61
N SER A 217 -2.70 7.33 23.60
CA SER A 217 -3.35 6.66 24.74
C SER A 217 -2.46 6.54 25.99
N GLY A 218 -1.16 6.82 25.88
CA GLY A 218 -0.20 6.70 26.99
C GLY A 218 0.19 5.25 27.33
N LYS A 219 -0.19 4.29 26.48
CA LYS A 219 0.12 2.87 26.65
C LYS A 219 1.55 2.50 26.24
N LEU A 220 2.20 3.27 25.37
CA LEU A 220 3.61 3.07 25.04
C LEU A 220 4.52 3.86 26.00
N ILE A 221 5.42 3.17 26.70
CA ILE A 221 6.52 3.82 27.44
C ILE A 221 7.69 4.10 26.49
N SER A 222 8.13 3.08 25.74
CA SER A 222 9.20 3.23 24.76
C SER A 222 9.22 2.09 23.74
N ALA A 223 9.80 2.34 22.57
CA ALA A 223 10.17 1.31 21.60
C ALA A 223 11.62 1.51 21.14
N ALA A 224 12.38 0.42 21.01
CA ALA A 224 13.80 0.45 20.64
C ALA A 224 14.04 1.07 19.25
N GLY A 225 13.09 0.91 18.32
CA GLY A 225 13.09 1.49 16.99
C GLY A 225 11.70 1.39 16.36
N GLU A 226 11.51 2.08 15.23
CA GLU A 226 10.27 2.02 14.47
C GLU A 226 10.06 0.62 13.87
N GLU A 227 11.12 -0.01 13.39
CA GLU A 227 11.09 -1.36 12.83
C GLU A 227 10.61 -2.37 13.88
N ASP A 228 11.06 -2.25 15.13
CA ASP A 228 10.63 -3.14 16.20
C ASP A 228 9.20 -2.88 16.64
N LEU A 229 8.76 -1.62 16.62
CA LEU A 229 7.35 -1.27 16.82
C LEU A 229 6.48 -1.90 15.72
N LEU A 230 6.93 -1.86 14.46
CA LEU A 230 6.27 -2.54 13.34
C LEU A 230 6.30 -4.07 13.52
N GLY A 231 7.43 -4.64 13.94
CA GLY A 231 7.57 -6.07 14.21
C GLY A 231 6.53 -6.53 15.24
N HIS A 232 6.39 -5.79 16.33
CA HIS A 232 5.37 -6.03 17.35
C HIS A 232 3.95 -5.92 16.77
N TYR A 233 3.68 -4.87 15.99
CA TYR A 233 2.40 -4.66 15.31
C TYR A 233 2.01 -5.84 14.42
N LEU A 234 2.89 -6.27 13.51
CA LEU A 234 2.63 -7.36 12.56
C LEU A 234 2.50 -8.72 13.26
N MET A 235 3.32 -8.97 14.28
CA MET A 235 3.27 -10.24 15.05
C MET A 235 2.02 -10.37 15.93
N SER A 236 1.29 -9.28 16.18
CA SER A 236 0.05 -9.30 16.97
C SER A 236 -1.14 -9.92 16.23
N ALA A 237 -1.06 -10.03 14.90
CA ALA A 237 -2.13 -10.53 14.05
C ALA A 237 -2.48 -11.99 14.39
N LYS A 238 -3.77 -12.30 14.47
CA LYS A 238 -4.29 -13.65 14.73
C LYS A 238 -5.44 -13.96 13.80
N LYS A 239 -5.94 -15.19 13.85
CA LYS A 239 -7.20 -15.53 13.19
C LYS A 239 -8.29 -14.58 13.68
N ASP A 240 -8.99 -13.95 12.73
CA ASP A 240 -10.07 -13.00 12.96
C ASP A 240 -9.65 -11.72 13.74
N LEU A 241 -8.34 -11.45 13.83
CA LEU A 241 -7.80 -10.26 14.48
C LEU A 241 -6.70 -9.64 13.61
N ALA A 242 -6.98 -8.45 13.07
CA ALA A 242 -6.02 -7.68 12.30
C ALA A 242 -4.76 -7.34 13.14
N PRO A 243 -3.63 -6.99 12.51
CA PRO A 243 -2.49 -6.43 13.22
C PRO A 243 -2.87 -5.15 14.00
N GLY A 244 -2.30 -4.97 15.20
CA GLY A 244 -2.60 -3.85 16.08
C GLY A 244 -1.69 -3.77 17.31
N PHE A 245 -1.99 -2.82 18.21
CA PHE A 245 -1.30 -2.65 19.50
C PHE A 245 -2.23 -3.03 20.65
N TYR A 246 -2.26 -4.33 20.98
CA TYR A 246 -3.18 -4.88 21.97
C TYR A 246 -2.55 -4.92 23.37
N ILE A 247 -2.65 -3.80 24.09
CA ILE A 247 -2.20 -3.68 25.47
C ILE A 247 -3.39 -3.55 26.42
N GLU A 248 -3.40 -4.38 27.46
CA GLU A 248 -4.40 -4.39 28.52
C GLU A 248 -4.50 -3.03 29.23
N HIS A 249 -5.69 -2.71 29.78
CA HIS A 249 -6.03 -1.37 30.27
C HIS A 249 -5.06 -0.78 31.31
N ASP A 250 -4.55 -1.61 32.23
CA ASP A 250 -3.66 -1.17 33.31
C ASP A 250 -2.17 -1.46 33.04
N HIS A 251 -1.86 -1.86 31.81
CA HIS A 251 -0.51 -2.19 31.38
C HIS A 251 0.05 -1.13 30.44
N LYS A 252 1.37 -1.02 30.46
CA LYS A 252 2.13 -0.22 29.51
C LYS A 252 3.15 -1.09 28.82
N ALA A 253 3.45 -0.75 27.58
CA ALA A 253 4.39 -1.48 26.74
C ALA A 253 5.77 -0.84 26.74
N VAL A 254 6.78 -1.69 26.81
CA VAL A 254 8.15 -1.39 26.41
C VAL A 254 8.48 -2.37 25.28
N ILE A 255 8.67 -1.86 24.07
CA ILE A 255 9.00 -2.67 22.90
C ILE A 255 10.52 -2.75 22.82
N LEU A 256 11.04 -3.95 23.03
CA LEU A 256 12.47 -4.23 23.02
C LEU A 256 12.99 -4.44 21.60
N GLU A 257 14.30 -4.32 21.45
CA GLU A 257 14.97 -4.60 20.18
C GLU A 257 14.81 -6.06 19.74
N GLY A 258 14.76 -6.28 18.42
CA GLY A 258 14.79 -7.61 17.80
C GLY A 258 13.41 -8.20 17.51
N GLN A 259 12.32 -7.44 17.69
CA GLN A 259 10.99 -7.84 17.25
C GLN A 259 10.94 -7.98 15.73
N TYR A 260 11.47 -7.00 15.00
CA TYR A 260 11.50 -7.06 13.53
C TYR A 260 12.41 -8.17 13.04
N GLU A 261 13.60 -8.30 13.64
CA GLU A 261 14.54 -9.37 13.31
C GLU A 261 13.91 -10.75 13.53
N SER A 262 13.15 -10.91 14.62
CA SER A 262 12.42 -12.14 14.93
C SER A 262 11.35 -12.43 13.87
N LEU A 263 10.57 -11.42 13.47
CA LEU A 263 9.55 -11.54 12.43
C LEU A 263 10.15 -12.04 11.11
N ILE A 264 11.21 -11.38 10.61
CA ILE A 264 11.76 -11.70 9.28
C ILE A 264 12.47 -13.05 9.24
N LYS A 265 12.85 -13.63 10.40
CA LYS A 265 13.41 -14.99 10.51
C LYS A 265 12.34 -16.09 10.46
N LEU A 266 11.06 -15.74 10.55
CA LEU A 266 9.98 -16.73 10.55
C LEU A 266 9.80 -17.36 9.16
N PRO A 267 9.74 -18.71 9.05
CA PRO A 267 9.47 -19.36 7.76
C PRO A 267 8.15 -18.90 7.10
N GLN A 268 7.10 -18.67 7.90
CA GLN A 268 5.81 -18.17 7.43
C GLN A 268 5.87 -16.74 6.89
N TYR A 269 6.80 -15.91 7.39
CA TYR A 269 7.04 -14.57 6.84
C TYR A 269 7.55 -14.68 5.41
N HIS A 270 8.57 -15.51 5.16
CA HIS A 270 9.09 -15.74 3.82
C HIS A 270 8.07 -16.35 2.86
N LEU A 271 7.24 -17.28 3.34
CA LEU A 271 6.12 -17.84 2.55
C LEU A 271 5.11 -16.76 2.19
N GLY A 272 4.74 -15.90 3.14
CA GLY A 272 3.87 -14.75 2.90
C GLY A 272 4.41 -13.85 1.80
N LYS A 273 5.66 -13.39 1.92
CA LYS A 273 6.30 -12.53 0.91
C LYS A 273 6.40 -13.23 -0.46
N ALA A 274 6.56 -14.55 -0.51
CA ALA A 274 6.55 -15.30 -1.77
C ALA A 274 5.14 -15.34 -2.38
N TYR A 275 4.10 -15.52 -1.57
CA TYR A 275 2.71 -15.52 -2.04
C TYR A 275 2.28 -14.12 -2.49
N ASP A 276 2.75 -13.06 -1.84
CA ASP A 276 2.48 -11.67 -2.22
C ASP A 276 2.98 -11.31 -3.62
N ARG A 277 3.89 -12.07 -4.23
CA ARG A 277 4.42 -11.76 -5.56
C ARG A 277 3.32 -11.65 -6.64
N ILE A 278 2.25 -12.44 -6.52
CA ILE A 278 1.14 -12.36 -7.48
C ILE A 278 0.32 -11.07 -7.34
N SER A 279 0.37 -10.42 -6.17
CA SER A 279 -0.41 -9.21 -5.90
C SER A 279 0.04 -8.03 -6.76
N TYR A 280 1.32 -7.95 -7.14
CA TYR A 280 1.86 -6.84 -7.94
C TYR A 280 1.25 -6.73 -9.34
N PHE A 281 0.58 -7.79 -9.85
CA PHE A 281 -0.29 -7.67 -11.04
C PHE A 281 -1.36 -6.58 -10.87
N TRP A 282 -1.91 -6.44 -9.66
CA TRP A 282 -2.89 -5.41 -9.33
C TRP A 282 -2.28 -4.01 -9.39
N ASP A 283 -1.07 -3.87 -8.85
CA ASP A 283 -0.31 -2.61 -8.81
C ASP A 283 0.06 -2.18 -10.24
N ASP A 284 0.61 -3.11 -11.03
CA ASP A 284 0.97 -2.90 -12.43
C ASP A 284 -0.24 -2.51 -13.27
N PHE A 285 -1.41 -3.09 -12.99
CA PHE A 285 -2.66 -2.72 -13.65
C PHE A 285 -3.09 -1.30 -13.29
N ILE A 286 -3.05 -0.93 -12.01
CA ILE A 286 -3.36 0.45 -11.59
C ILE A 286 -2.38 1.43 -12.22
N GLU A 287 -1.08 1.12 -12.22
CA GLU A 287 -0.04 1.95 -12.85
C GLU A 287 -0.24 2.08 -14.36
N HIS A 288 -0.69 1.01 -15.02
CA HIS A 288 -1.02 1.04 -16.43
C HIS A 288 -2.09 2.08 -16.74
N PHE A 289 -3.21 2.05 -16.03
CA PHE A 289 -4.25 3.06 -16.20
C PHE A 289 -3.80 4.45 -15.74
N SER A 290 -3.01 4.52 -14.66
CA SER A 290 -2.49 5.79 -14.12
C SER A 290 -1.61 6.52 -15.11
N ARG A 291 -0.75 5.80 -15.84
CA ARG A 291 0.07 6.37 -16.94
C ARG A 291 -0.81 7.00 -18.03
N HIS A 292 -1.89 6.34 -18.43
CA HIS A 292 -2.82 6.91 -19.41
C HIS A 292 -3.60 8.10 -18.85
N ALA A 293 -3.95 8.08 -17.56
CA ALA A 293 -4.63 9.17 -16.88
C ALA A 293 -3.76 10.43 -16.81
N LEU A 294 -2.53 10.29 -16.33
CA LEU A 294 -1.54 11.36 -16.21
C LEU A 294 -1.07 11.87 -17.57
N GLY A 295 -0.90 10.98 -18.55
CA GLY A 295 -0.54 11.34 -19.93
C GLY A 295 -1.70 11.93 -20.75
N GLY A 296 -2.92 11.99 -20.19
CA GLY A 296 -4.08 12.56 -20.86
C GLY A 296 -4.62 11.74 -22.04
N THR A 297 -4.24 10.46 -22.14
CA THR A 297 -4.57 9.55 -23.25
C THR A 297 -5.77 8.64 -22.98
N LEU A 298 -6.37 8.69 -21.78
CA LEU A 298 -7.61 7.97 -21.50
C LEU A 298 -8.78 8.49 -22.34
N LEU A 299 -9.53 7.56 -22.93
CA LEU A 299 -10.68 7.82 -23.77
C LEU A 299 -11.97 7.71 -22.94
N TYR A 300 -12.73 8.81 -22.86
CA TYR A 300 -13.99 8.89 -22.13
C TYR A 300 -15.12 9.35 -23.05
N GLU A 301 -16.35 8.98 -22.71
CA GLU A 301 -17.54 9.49 -23.39
C GLU A 301 -17.83 10.95 -23.02
N ASN A 302 -17.44 11.36 -21.80
CA ASN A 302 -17.64 12.72 -21.27
C ASN A 302 -16.33 13.32 -20.72
N LYS A 303 -16.18 14.64 -20.81
CA LYS A 303 -15.03 15.36 -20.21
C LYS A 303 -15.21 15.45 -18.70
N HIS A 304 -14.52 14.58 -17.97
CA HIS A 304 -14.49 14.59 -16.51
C HIS A 304 -13.16 15.14 -15.96
N PRO A 305 -13.15 15.73 -14.74
CA PRO A 305 -11.94 15.93 -13.95
C PRO A 305 -11.18 14.62 -13.73
N LEU A 306 -9.86 14.70 -13.50
CA LEU A 306 -9.02 13.52 -13.22
C LEU A 306 -9.53 12.73 -12.00
N SER A 307 -10.07 13.42 -10.99
CA SER A 307 -10.63 12.81 -9.79
C SER A 307 -11.71 11.77 -10.12
N ASP A 308 -12.63 12.13 -11.01
CA ASP A 308 -13.79 11.31 -11.38
C ASP A 308 -13.34 10.14 -12.26
N ALA A 309 -12.42 10.43 -13.17
CA ALA A 309 -11.76 9.48 -14.05
C ALA A 309 -10.98 8.39 -13.30
N THR A 310 -10.59 8.64 -12.04
CA THR A 310 -9.72 7.76 -11.25
C THR A 310 -10.39 7.13 -10.03
N LEU A 311 -11.71 7.34 -9.84
CA LEU A 311 -12.47 6.74 -8.72
C LEU A 311 -12.33 5.21 -8.68
N GLY A 312 -12.43 4.54 -9.84
CA GLY A 312 -12.23 3.09 -9.93
C GLY A 312 -10.83 2.66 -9.49
N LEU A 313 -9.80 3.40 -9.91
CA LEU A 313 -8.41 3.15 -9.50
C LEU A 313 -8.21 3.40 -8.01
N GLN A 314 -8.86 4.42 -7.44
CA GLN A 314 -8.79 4.72 -6.01
C GLN A 314 -9.38 3.58 -5.19
N VAL A 315 -10.53 3.02 -5.59
CA VAL A 315 -11.12 1.84 -4.95
C VAL A 315 -10.18 0.63 -5.08
N MET A 316 -9.62 0.38 -6.26
CA MET A 316 -8.64 -0.70 -6.43
C MET A 316 -7.39 -0.50 -5.56
N ALA A 317 -6.85 0.71 -5.47
CA ALA A 317 -5.68 1.02 -4.65
C ALA A 317 -5.97 0.93 -3.14
N SER A 318 -7.23 1.03 -2.72
CA SER A 318 -7.62 0.86 -1.31
C SER A 318 -7.46 -0.58 -0.80
N GLU A 319 -7.25 -1.55 -1.69
CA GLU A 319 -7.01 -2.95 -1.28
C GLU A 319 -5.67 -3.11 -0.58
N LYS A 320 -5.68 -3.78 0.58
CA LYS A 320 -4.48 -4.18 1.31
C LYS A 320 -3.70 -5.26 0.55
N ARG A 321 -2.42 -5.44 0.86
CA ARG A 321 -1.51 -6.36 0.11
C ARG A 321 -2.06 -7.79 0.00
N VAL A 322 -2.57 -8.35 1.09
CA VAL A 322 -3.16 -9.70 1.12
C VAL A 322 -4.46 -9.76 0.29
N ALA A 323 -5.26 -8.70 0.28
CA ALA A 323 -6.45 -8.64 -0.55
C ALA A 323 -6.09 -8.58 -2.04
N ARG A 324 -5.08 -7.77 -2.42
CA ARG A 324 -4.52 -7.75 -3.77
C ARG A 324 -4.00 -9.13 -4.19
N ARG A 325 -3.36 -9.88 -3.29
CA ARG A 325 -2.93 -11.27 -3.53
C ARG A 325 -4.12 -12.16 -3.93
N VAL A 326 -5.21 -12.13 -3.16
CA VAL A 326 -6.43 -12.93 -3.42
C VAL A 326 -7.08 -12.55 -4.74
N LEU A 327 -7.27 -11.24 -4.98
CA LEU A 327 -7.90 -10.71 -6.18
C LEU A 327 -7.09 -11.06 -7.44
N SER A 328 -5.78 -10.78 -7.43
CA SER A 328 -4.87 -11.10 -8.54
C SER A 328 -4.82 -12.59 -8.83
N SER A 329 -4.75 -13.45 -7.81
CA SER A 329 -4.78 -14.90 -7.98
C SER A 329 -6.07 -15.34 -8.68
N SER A 330 -7.23 -14.85 -8.21
CA SER A 330 -8.54 -15.19 -8.77
C SER A 330 -8.68 -14.77 -10.23
N ILE A 331 -8.18 -13.58 -10.59
CA ILE A 331 -8.15 -13.04 -11.95
C ILE A 331 -7.20 -13.85 -12.83
N LEU A 332 -5.93 -13.97 -12.44
CA LEU A 332 -4.91 -14.63 -13.25
C LEU A 332 -5.21 -16.12 -13.47
N GLU A 333 -5.80 -16.80 -12.48
CA GLU A 333 -6.31 -18.16 -12.66
C GLU A 333 -7.36 -18.20 -13.77
N LYS A 334 -8.32 -17.26 -13.76
CA LYS A 334 -9.39 -17.21 -14.77
C LYS A 334 -8.82 -16.90 -16.15
N ILE A 335 -7.92 -15.92 -16.28
CA ILE A 335 -7.26 -15.58 -17.54
C ILE A 335 -6.47 -16.79 -18.06
N THR A 336 -5.76 -17.51 -17.19
CA THR A 336 -4.94 -18.67 -17.61
C THR A 336 -5.75 -19.84 -18.11
N LYS A 337 -6.89 -20.12 -17.48
CA LYS A 337 -7.73 -21.28 -17.82
C LYS A 337 -8.71 -21.02 -18.96
N THR A 338 -8.91 -19.76 -19.37
CA THR A 338 -9.88 -19.40 -20.40
C THR A 338 -9.24 -19.50 -21.79
N PRO A 339 -9.78 -20.33 -22.71
CA PRO A 339 -9.31 -20.35 -24.10
C PRO A 339 -9.52 -18.99 -24.78
N PRO A 340 -8.64 -18.54 -25.69
CA PRO A 340 -8.71 -17.19 -26.27
C PRO A 340 -10.04 -16.87 -26.97
N GLN A 341 -10.75 -17.86 -27.51
CA GLN A 341 -12.01 -17.67 -28.23
C GLN A 341 -13.23 -17.64 -27.30
N LYS A 342 -13.04 -17.83 -25.99
CA LYS A 342 -14.14 -17.93 -25.03
C LYS A 342 -14.25 -16.67 -24.18
N LYS A 343 -15.49 -16.22 -24.01
CA LYS A 343 -15.88 -15.26 -22.97
C LYS A 343 -15.74 -15.91 -21.60
N ALA A 344 -15.23 -15.16 -20.63
CA ALA A 344 -15.22 -15.57 -19.24
C ALA A 344 -15.37 -14.36 -18.32
N VAL A 345 -15.89 -14.59 -17.13
CA VAL A 345 -16.02 -13.54 -16.11
C VAL A 345 -15.56 -14.07 -14.76
N ARG A 346 -15.02 -13.18 -13.94
CA ARG A 346 -14.83 -13.39 -12.51
C ARG A 346 -15.52 -12.26 -11.75
N VAL A 347 -16.39 -12.61 -10.81
CA VAL A 347 -16.98 -11.68 -9.85
C VAL A 347 -16.30 -11.93 -8.51
N MET A 348 -15.88 -10.87 -7.83
CA MET A 348 -15.19 -10.94 -6.54
C MET A 348 -15.76 -9.87 -5.62
N VAL A 349 -15.92 -10.19 -4.34
CA VAL A 349 -16.15 -9.19 -3.30
C VAL A 349 -14.77 -8.78 -2.76
N SER A 350 -14.59 -7.50 -2.50
CA SER A 350 -13.37 -6.96 -1.90
C SER A 350 -13.09 -7.64 -0.55
N PRO A 351 -11.90 -8.24 -0.36
CA PRO A 351 -11.51 -8.75 0.95
C PRO A 351 -11.27 -7.64 1.98
N THR A 352 -10.98 -6.41 1.55
CA THR A 352 -10.75 -5.26 2.44
C THR A 352 -12.04 -4.57 2.85
N ASN A 353 -12.99 -4.38 1.92
CA ASN A 353 -14.27 -3.71 2.17
C ASN A 353 -15.43 -4.52 1.56
N PRO A 354 -16.24 -5.24 2.36
CA PRO A 354 -17.28 -6.13 1.84
C PRO A 354 -18.40 -5.43 1.05
N ASN A 355 -18.50 -4.11 1.09
CA ASN A 355 -19.47 -3.34 0.30
C ASN A 355 -18.97 -3.05 -1.13
N HIS A 356 -17.72 -3.39 -1.46
CA HIS A 356 -17.13 -3.20 -2.77
C HIS A 356 -17.05 -4.52 -3.55
N GLY A 357 -17.38 -4.47 -4.84
CA GLY A 357 -17.28 -5.61 -5.75
C GLY A 357 -16.40 -5.33 -6.97
N TYR A 358 -15.86 -6.40 -7.53
CA TYR A 358 -15.08 -6.39 -8.77
C TYR A 358 -15.69 -7.35 -9.79
N VAL A 359 -15.76 -6.88 -11.04
CA VAL A 359 -16.06 -7.69 -12.21
C VAL A 359 -14.85 -7.67 -13.13
N TRP A 360 -14.28 -8.83 -13.40
CA TRP A 360 -13.25 -8.99 -14.42
C TRP A 360 -13.80 -9.79 -15.59
N LEU A 361 -14.07 -9.11 -16.70
CA LEU A 361 -14.64 -9.66 -17.93
C LEU A 361 -13.55 -9.87 -18.99
N ILE A 362 -13.40 -11.10 -19.45
CA ILE A 362 -12.60 -11.45 -20.62
C ILE A 362 -13.56 -11.61 -21.79
N LEU A 363 -13.45 -10.74 -22.79
CA LEU A 363 -14.39 -10.72 -23.91
C LEU A 363 -13.64 -10.76 -25.24
N PRO A 364 -13.69 -11.87 -26.01
CA PRO A 364 -13.10 -11.91 -27.34
C PRO A 364 -13.83 -10.96 -28.30
N ILE A 365 -13.15 -10.54 -29.37
CA ILE A 365 -13.76 -9.77 -30.46
C ILE A 365 -14.85 -10.64 -31.10
N PRO A 366 -16.13 -10.22 -31.07
CA PRO A 366 -17.20 -11.01 -31.65
C PRO A 366 -17.08 -11.02 -33.19
N PRO A 367 -17.41 -12.13 -33.87
CA PRO A 367 -17.34 -12.20 -35.34
C PRO A 367 -18.18 -11.13 -36.07
N GLN A 368 -19.17 -10.56 -35.38
CA GLN A 368 -20.07 -9.54 -35.91
C GLN A 368 -19.51 -8.11 -35.81
N ALA A 369 -18.42 -7.88 -35.08
CA ALA A 369 -17.80 -6.56 -35.01
C ALA A 369 -17.22 -6.18 -36.38
N GLN A 370 -17.70 -5.07 -36.94
CA GLN A 370 -17.25 -4.57 -38.26
C GLN A 370 -15.96 -3.76 -38.15
N SER A 371 -15.71 -3.18 -36.97
CA SER A 371 -14.51 -2.42 -36.65
C SER A 371 -14.08 -2.67 -35.19
N TYR A 372 -12.85 -2.27 -34.86
CA TYR A 372 -12.38 -2.31 -33.48
C TYR A 372 -13.19 -1.35 -32.58
N GLU A 373 -13.68 -0.23 -33.12
CA GLU A 373 -14.50 0.71 -32.36
C GLU A 373 -15.88 0.10 -32.04
N ASP A 374 -16.48 -0.66 -32.95
CA ASP A 374 -17.73 -1.41 -32.67
C ASP A 374 -17.51 -2.43 -31.54
N TYR A 375 -16.37 -3.12 -31.56
CA TYR A 375 -15.99 -4.04 -30.49
C TYR A 375 -15.84 -3.33 -29.14
N ARG A 376 -15.23 -2.14 -29.10
CA ARG A 376 -15.11 -1.35 -27.86
C ARG A 376 -16.47 -0.95 -27.31
N HIS A 377 -17.38 -0.46 -28.16
CA HIS A 377 -18.75 -0.13 -27.74
C HIS A 377 -19.48 -1.38 -27.21
N TYR A 378 -19.37 -2.51 -27.90
CA TYR A 378 -19.92 -3.78 -27.46
C TYR A 378 -19.37 -4.21 -26.09
N ARG A 379 -18.04 -4.13 -25.91
CA ARG A 379 -17.36 -4.54 -24.68
C ARG A 379 -17.76 -3.67 -23.49
N LYS A 380 -17.81 -2.35 -23.66
CA LYS A 380 -18.29 -1.41 -22.62
C LYS A 380 -19.72 -1.71 -22.21
N LYS A 381 -20.63 -1.87 -23.18
CA LYS A 381 -22.04 -2.21 -22.90
C LYS A 381 -22.16 -3.52 -22.14
N TYR A 382 -21.43 -4.55 -22.57
CA TYR A 382 -21.43 -5.84 -21.89
C TYR A 382 -20.88 -5.75 -20.46
N LEU A 383 -19.77 -5.02 -20.27
CA LEU A 383 -19.20 -4.79 -18.94
C LEU A 383 -20.21 -4.11 -18.00
N TYR A 384 -20.91 -3.08 -18.48
CA TYR A 384 -21.95 -2.40 -17.72
C TYR A 384 -23.05 -3.38 -17.27
N ILE A 385 -23.57 -4.21 -18.18
CA ILE A 385 -24.60 -5.22 -17.88
C ILE A 385 -24.09 -6.23 -16.83
N TYR A 386 -22.82 -6.65 -16.89
CA TYR A 386 -22.26 -7.50 -15.83
C TYR A 386 -22.21 -6.78 -14.48
N CYS A 387 -21.77 -5.53 -14.43
CA CYS A 387 -21.71 -4.76 -13.19
C CYS A 387 -23.10 -4.57 -12.56
N THR A 388 -24.11 -4.19 -13.35
CA THR A 388 -25.49 -4.06 -12.86
C THR A 388 -26.09 -5.40 -12.44
N SER A 389 -25.78 -6.48 -13.16
CA SER A 389 -26.17 -7.85 -12.78
C SER A 389 -25.53 -8.31 -11.47
N VAL A 390 -24.31 -7.87 -11.16
CA VAL A 390 -23.66 -8.16 -9.88
C VAL A 390 -24.39 -7.48 -8.72
N LYS A 391 -24.86 -6.24 -8.89
CA LYS A 391 -25.70 -5.58 -7.87
C LYS A 391 -26.99 -6.36 -7.56
N LEU A 392 -27.60 -6.98 -8.56
CA LEU A 392 -28.77 -7.85 -8.35
C LEU A 392 -28.44 -9.11 -7.52
N LEU A 393 -27.26 -9.70 -7.73
CA LEU A 393 -26.83 -10.90 -7.02
C LEU A 393 -26.29 -10.61 -5.61
N TYR A 394 -25.73 -9.42 -5.42
CA TYR A 394 -25.16 -8.97 -4.16
C TYR A 394 -25.68 -7.56 -3.83
N PRO A 395 -26.92 -7.45 -3.31
CA PRO A 395 -27.57 -6.17 -3.06
C PRO A 395 -26.83 -5.25 -2.09
N ASP A 396 -26.02 -5.81 -1.20
CA ASP A 396 -25.24 -5.07 -0.20
C ASP A 396 -24.05 -4.31 -0.82
N LEU A 397 -23.63 -4.67 -2.04
CA LEU A 397 -22.56 -3.96 -2.72
C LEU A 397 -23.03 -2.56 -3.12
N ASN A 398 -22.33 -1.52 -2.69
CA ASN A 398 -22.65 -0.16 -3.09
C ASN A 398 -21.73 0.36 -4.20
N ILE A 399 -20.47 -0.08 -4.24
CA ILE A 399 -19.51 0.28 -5.28
C ILE A 399 -19.08 -0.98 -6.05
N ILE A 400 -19.16 -0.94 -7.38
CA ILE A 400 -18.75 -2.04 -8.25
C ILE A 400 -17.76 -1.53 -9.28
N ILE A 401 -16.57 -2.13 -9.32
CA ILE A 401 -15.54 -1.83 -10.31
C ILE A 401 -15.55 -2.92 -11.38
N GLY A 402 -15.86 -2.53 -12.61
CA GLY A 402 -15.78 -3.40 -13.77
C GLY A 402 -14.48 -3.17 -14.52
N VAL A 403 -13.81 -4.24 -14.92
CA VAL A 403 -12.72 -4.24 -15.88
C VAL A 403 -13.05 -5.23 -16.98
N ALA A 404 -12.94 -4.81 -18.23
CA ALA A 404 -13.00 -5.70 -19.38
C ALA A 404 -11.68 -5.70 -20.14
N THR A 405 -11.15 -6.89 -20.42
CA THR A 405 -9.94 -7.08 -21.21
C THR A 405 -10.23 -7.97 -22.41
N GLU A 406 -9.38 -7.85 -23.43
CA GLU A 406 -9.25 -8.91 -24.43
C GLU A 406 -8.65 -10.19 -23.82
N PRO A 407 -8.83 -11.35 -24.49
CA PRO A 407 -8.12 -12.58 -24.17
C PRO A 407 -6.60 -12.44 -24.36
N ARG A 408 -5.82 -13.38 -23.78
CA ARG A 408 -4.39 -13.53 -24.12
C ARG A 408 -4.29 -13.70 -25.63
N ASP A 409 -3.50 -12.87 -26.31
CA ASP A 409 -3.34 -12.75 -27.77
C ASP A 409 -4.27 -11.73 -28.49
N GLY A 410 -5.07 -10.96 -27.76
CA GLY A 410 -5.79 -9.81 -28.32
C GLY A 410 -4.91 -8.58 -28.58
N GLY A 411 -5.53 -7.53 -29.13
CA GLY A 411 -4.92 -6.21 -29.39
C GLY A 411 -4.63 -5.37 -28.15
N GLY A 412 -4.93 -5.89 -26.95
CA GLY A 412 -4.50 -5.32 -25.67
C GLY A 412 -5.31 -4.11 -25.21
N GLY A 413 -6.55 -3.91 -25.68
CA GLY A 413 -7.39 -2.85 -25.16
C GLY A 413 -8.12 -3.26 -23.88
N GLU A 414 -8.23 -2.33 -22.93
CA GLU A 414 -9.01 -2.48 -21.70
C GLU A 414 -10.09 -1.39 -21.55
N ASP A 415 -11.18 -1.72 -20.87
CA ASP A 415 -12.19 -0.76 -20.42
C ASP A 415 -12.43 -0.92 -18.92
N MET A 416 -12.70 0.18 -18.23
CA MET A 416 -13.00 0.20 -16.80
C MET A 416 -14.30 0.96 -16.54
N ILE A 417 -15.11 0.47 -15.60
CA ILE A 417 -16.32 1.12 -15.10
C ILE A 417 -16.21 1.26 -13.59
N TYR A 418 -16.52 2.45 -13.09
CA TYR A 418 -16.85 2.70 -11.69
C TYR A 418 -18.38 2.85 -11.61
N LEU A 419 -19.05 1.96 -10.88
CA LEU A 419 -20.50 1.99 -10.68
C LEU A 419 -20.79 2.22 -9.20
N ASP A 420 -21.35 3.40 -8.89
CA ASP A 420 -21.93 3.70 -7.59
C ASP A 420 -23.44 3.39 -7.62
N THR A 421 -23.90 2.60 -6.67
CA THR A 421 -25.28 2.12 -6.57
C THR A 421 -26.01 2.62 -5.32
N ASN A 422 -25.43 3.55 -4.56
CA ASN A 422 -26.08 4.10 -3.36
C ASN A 422 -27.40 4.85 -3.68
N GLY A 423 -27.53 5.39 -4.89
CA GLY A 423 -28.72 6.10 -5.36
C GLY A 423 -29.62 5.31 -6.29
N TRP A 424 -29.55 3.97 -6.29
CA TRP A 424 -30.40 3.15 -7.15
C TRP A 424 -31.85 3.15 -6.69
N GLU A 425 -32.75 3.39 -7.65
CA GLU A 425 -34.20 3.33 -7.49
C GLU A 425 -34.75 2.03 -8.09
N ALA A 426 -36.03 1.73 -7.83
CA ALA A 426 -36.68 0.51 -8.33
C ALA A 426 -36.55 0.32 -9.85
N SER A 427 -36.59 1.41 -10.63
CA SER A 427 -36.40 1.37 -12.08
C SER A 427 -35.01 0.90 -12.50
N ASP A 428 -33.96 1.19 -11.73
CA ASP A 428 -32.60 0.73 -12.01
C ASP A 428 -32.50 -0.79 -11.83
N PHE A 429 -33.13 -1.32 -10.78
CA PHE A 429 -33.23 -2.76 -10.55
C PHE A 429 -34.02 -3.47 -11.66
N GLU A 430 -35.17 -2.90 -12.08
CA GLU A 430 -35.99 -3.43 -13.18
C GLU A 430 -35.21 -3.46 -14.50
N GLN A 431 -34.53 -2.37 -14.84
CA GLN A 431 -33.71 -2.28 -16.05
C GLN A 431 -32.54 -3.28 -16.01
N ALA A 432 -31.83 -3.38 -14.88
CA ALA A 432 -30.76 -4.35 -14.69
C ALA A 432 -31.28 -5.79 -14.84
N GLU A 433 -32.47 -6.10 -14.32
CA GLU A 433 -33.07 -7.43 -14.44
C GLU A 433 -33.45 -7.76 -15.89
N GLN A 434 -34.03 -6.79 -16.60
CA GLN A 434 -34.38 -6.91 -18.01
C GLN A 434 -33.15 -7.15 -18.90
N ASP A 435 -32.08 -6.39 -18.68
CA ASP A 435 -30.82 -6.56 -19.40
C ASP A 435 -30.19 -7.91 -19.06
N ARG A 436 -30.13 -8.28 -17.77
CA ARG A 436 -29.61 -9.57 -17.32
C ARG A 436 -30.29 -10.76 -18.01
N LYS A 437 -31.63 -10.73 -18.11
CA LYS A 437 -32.43 -11.75 -18.81
C LYS A 437 -32.18 -11.74 -20.32
N THR A 438 -32.21 -10.57 -20.94
CA THR A 438 -32.03 -10.40 -22.39
C THR A 438 -30.66 -10.90 -22.87
N TYR A 439 -29.61 -10.62 -22.10
CA TYR A 439 -28.24 -10.95 -22.46
C TYR A 439 -27.73 -12.26 -21.84
N GLY A 440 -28.54 -12.93 -21.02
CA GLY A 440 -28.18 -14.20 -20.37
C GLY A 440 -26.95 -14.10 -19.47
N VAL A 441 -26.83 -12.99 -18.73
CA VAL A 441 -25.64 -12.67 -17.92
C VAL A 441 -25.83 -13.17 -16.49
N LEU A 442 -24.83 -13.88 -15.95
CA LEU A 442 -24.81 -14.37 -14.56
C LEU A 442 -26.13 -15.06 -14.12
N LEU A 443 -26.76 -15.83 -15.00
CA LEU A 443 -27.92 -16.66 -14.65
C LEU A 443 -27.52 -17.74 -13.62
N PRO A 444 -28.39 -18.14 -12.68
CA PRO A 444 -28.02 -19.02 -11.55
C PRO A 444 -27.34 -20.33 -11.99
N GLU A 445 -27.80 -20.93 -13.09
CA GLU A 445 -27.25 -22.15 -13.67
C GLU A 445 -25.81 -22.00 -14.21
N ASN A 446 -25.34 -20.76 -14.42
CA ASN A 446 -24.04 -20.43 -14.99
C ASN A 446 -23.07 -19.81 -13.97
N VAL A 447 -23.45 -19.74 -12.69
CA VAL A 447 -22.62 -19.15 -11.62
C VAL A 447 -22.06 -20.26 -10.73
N GLN A 448 -20.73 -20.27 -10.58
CA GLN A 448 -20.04 -21.13 -9.61
C GLN A 448 -19.44 -20.25 -8.51
N GLN A 449 -19.86 -20.49 -7.28
CA GLN A 449 -19.38 -19.76 -6.11
C GLN A 449 -18.28 -20.53 -5.38
N PHE A 450 -17.30 -19.80 -4.88
CA PHE A 450 -16.24 -20.32 -4.01
C PHE A 450 -15.94 -19.28 -2.94
N SER A 451 -15.50 -19.74 -1.78
CA SER A 451 -15.08 -18.91 -0.65
C SER A 451 -13.82 -19.50 -0.03
N GLY A 452 -12.97 -18.67 0.54
CA GLY A 452 -11.73 -19.09 1.18
C GLY A 452 -11.21 -18.03 2.13
N VAL A 453 -10.20 -18.41 2.92
CA VAL A 453 -9.48 -17.52 3.82
C VAL A 453 -8.01 -17.54 3.45
N GLU A 454 -7.41 -16.37 3.35
CA GLU A 454 -5.99 -16.17 3.06
C GLU A 454 -5.35 -15.43 4.24
N TYR A 455 -4.12 -15.83 4.60
CA TYR A 455 -3.40 -15.23 5.72
C TYR A 455 -2.16 -14.51 5.22
N GLN A 456 -1.80 -13.39 5.86
CA GLN A 456 -0.58 -12.65 5.53
C GLN A 456 0.66 -13.55 5.63
N TYR A 457 0.77 -14.29 6.74
CA TYR A 457 1.83 -15.26 7.01
C TYR A 457 1.25 -16.67 7.15
N PRO A 458 1.06 -17.39 6.03
CA PRO A 458 0.48 -18.72 6.04
C PRO A 458 1.40 -19.74 6.72
N ILE A 459 0.84 -20.61 7.54
CA ILE A 459 1.55 -21.76 8.13
C ILE A 459 1.47 -22.91 7.14
N ASN A 460 2.61 -23.51 6.81
CA ASN A 460 2.64 -24.70 5.98
C ASN A 460 2.07 -25.88 6.79
N ASP A 461 0.83 -26.29 6.53
CA ASP A 461 0.25 -27.53 7.07
C ASP A 461 0.89 -28.74 6.36
N ASP A 462 2.15 -29.00 6.68
CA ASP A 462 3.00 -29.98 6.03
C ASP A 462 2.66 -31.42 6.45
N LYS A 463 1.50 -31.92 6.05
CA LYS A 463 1.26 -33.37 5.93
C LYS A 463 2.12 -33.98 4.80
N LYS A 464 2.56 -33.20 3.80
CA LYS A 464 3.38 -33.69 2.67
C LYS A 464 4.88 -33.79 2.98
N LEU A 465 5.50 -32.78 3.61
CA LEU A 465 6.95 -32.80 3.92
C LEU A 465 7.34 -33.90 4.93
N ASN A 466 6.44 -34.28 5.83
CA ASN A 466 6.66 -35.40 6.76
C ASN A 466 6.69 -36.78 6.06
N SER A 467 5.99 -36.94 4.94
CA SER A 467 6.01 -38.19 4.17
C SER A 467 7.32 -38.38 3.42
N GLU A 468 7.89 -37.30 2.86
CA GLU A 468 9.17 -37.32 2.15
C GLU A 468 10.35 -37.43 3.10
N LYS A 469 10.32 -36.77 4.27
CA LYS A 469 11.33 -36.96 5.33
C LYS A 469 11.31 -38.39 5.85
N LYS A 470 10.15 -38.98 6.16
CA LYS A 470 10.06 -40.40 6.57
C LYS A 470 10.56 -41.35 5.49
N SER A 471 10.25 -41.08 4.22
CA SER A 471 10.75 -41.83 3.05
C SER A 471 12.28 -41.76 2.93
N ARG A 472 12.88 -40.57 3.01
CA ARG A 472 14.34 -40.38 2.95
C ARG A 472 15.06 -41.04 4.13
N THR A 473 14.54 -40.92 5.36
CA THR A 473 15.15 -41.56 6.54
C THR A 473 15.08 -43.09 6.45
N ALA A 474 13.99 -43.65 5.91
CA ALA A 474 13.87 -45.08 5.64
C ALA A 474 14.87 -45.58 4.57
N ILE A 475 15.09 -44.80 3.51
CA ILE A 475 16.07 -45.12 2.45
C ILE A 475 17.51 -45.09 2.98
N ILE A 476 17.85 -44.09 3.80
CA ILE A 476 19.18 -43.97 4.43
C ILE A 476 19.44 -45.12 5.41
N ALA A 477 18.45 -45.48 6.24
CA ALA A 477 18.55 -46.62 7.15
C ALA A 477 18.73 -47.95 6.39
N LYS A 478 18.05 -48.13 5.25
CA LYS A 478 18.19 -49.32 4.38
C LYS A 478 19.59 -49.39 3.76
N LYS A 479 20.15 -48.27 3.30
CA LYS A 479 21.55 -48.19 2.81
C LYS A 479 22.57 -48.53 3.91
N LYS A 480 22.38 -48.01 5.12
CA LYS A 480 23.28 -48.26 6.28
C LYS A 480 23.24 -49.72 6.74
N LYS A 481 22.07 -50.37 6.74
CA LYS A 481 21.94 -51.83 6.98
C LYS A 481 22.64 -52.65 5.89
N LYS A 482 22.55 -52.23 4.63
CA LYS A 482 23.17 -52.94 3.49
C LYS A 482 24.71 -52.83 3.52
N SER A 483 25.26 -51.67 3.88
CA SER A 483 26.70 -51.49 4.06
C SER A 483 27.24 -52.27 5.27
N GLN A 484 26.54 -52.27 6.40
CA GLN A 484 26.91 -53.07 7.57
C GLN A 484 26.87 -54.59 7.29
N LYS A 485 25.87 -55.09 6.53
CA LYS A 485 25.85 -56.49 6.08
C LYS A 485 27.03 -56.83 5.15
N LYS A 486 27.43 -55.91 4.26
CA LYS A 486 28.56 -56.10 3.35
C LYS A 486 29.89 -56.14 4.11
N ALA A 487 30.07 -55.25 5.09
CA ALA A 487 31.25 -55.24 5.97
C ALA A 487 31.35 -56.52 6.82
N ARG A 488 30.24 -57.00 7.39
CA ARG A 488 30.21 -58.29 8.13
C ARG A 488 30.56 -59.49 7.26
N LYS A 489 30.14 -59.50 5.98
CA LYS A 489 30.53 -60.55 5.01
C LYS A 489 32.01 -60.50 4.64
N LEU A 490 32.59 -59.30 4.50
CA LEU A 490 34.02 -59.13 4.22
C LEU A 490 34.90 -59.58 5.39
N ASN A 491 34.50 -59.26 6.63
CA ASN A 491 35.24 -59.71 7.83
C ASN A 491 35.13 -61.22 8.09
N ARG A 492 34.06 -61.88 7.61
CA ARG A 492 33.93 -63.34 7.66
C ARG A 492 34.75 -64.10 6.60
N LYS A 493 35.27 -63.42 5.58
CA LYS A 493 36.16 -64.01 4.56
C LYS A 493 37.66 -63.83 4.87
N ARG A 494 37.98 -63.10 5.95
CA ARG A 494 39.35 -62.83 6.43
C ARG A 494 39.68 -63.57 7.74
N LYS A 495 38.77 -64.42 8.21
CA LYS A 495 39.02 -65.56 9.08
C LYS A 495 38.79 -66.80 8.24
#